data_AF-A0A7J7KU19-F1
#
_entry.id   AF-A0A7J7KU19-F1
#
_cell.length_a   1.000
_cell.length_b   1.000
_cell.length_c   1.000
_cell.angle_alpha   90.00
_cell.angle_beta   90.00
_cell.angle_gamma   90.00
#
_symmetry.space_group_name_H-M   'P 1'
#
loop_
_entity.id
_entity.type
_entity.pdbx_description
1 polymer ?
#
loop_
_entity_poly.entity_id
_entity_poly.type
_entity_poly.pdbx_seq_one_letter_code
_entity_poly.pdbx_strand_id
1 'polypeptide(L)'
;MMMYTYYVKVVPTVYTNVKGEELYTNQFSVTKHFKSVGMMSGETGLPGTFFIYEFSPMMVKYKEKRRSLFHFLTSLCAIIGGVFTVAGLIDAAIYHSVRSIQKKIELGKVN
;
A
#
# COMPACT_ATOMS: atom_id res chain seq x y z
N MET A 1 6.94 19.62 45.07
CA MET A 1 6.64 20.58 43.98
C MET A 1 6.73 19.80 42.67
N MET A 2 5.82 19.97 41.70
CA MET A 2 5.77 19.09 40.52
C MET A 2 6.44 19.70 39.29
N MET A 3 7.17 18.89 38.54
CA MET A 3 7.75 19.24 37.24
C MET A 3 7.04 18.45 36.14
N TYR A 4 6.57 19.18 35.13
CA TYR A 4 5.86 18.67 33.97
C TYR A 4 6.69 18.94 32.72
N THR A 5 7.12 17.91 32.00
CA THR A 5 7.89 18.06 30.77
C THR A 5 7.14 17.45 29.60
N TYR A 6 6.92 18.23 28.55
CA TYR A 6 6.27 17.82 27.31
C TYR A 6 7.30 17.84 26.18
N TYR A 7 7.66 16.68 25.66
CA TYR A 7 8.49 16.53 24.47
C TYR A 7 7.58 16.48 23.25
N VAL A 8 7.62 17.54 22.44
CA VAL A 8 6.84 17.67 21.22
C VAL A 8 7.76 17.38 20.03
N LYS A 9 7.58 16.21 19.43
CA LYS A 9 8.30 15.81 18.22
C LYS A 9 7.49 16.18 16.99
N VAL A 10 8.02 17.06 16.16
CA VAL A 10 7.37 17.55 14.93
C VAL A 10 7.95 16.82 13.72
N VAL A 11 7.10 16.21 12.91
CA VAL A 11 7.48 15.48 11.69
C VAL A 11 6.94 16.24 10.47
N PRO A 12 7.83 16.84 9.65
CA PRO A 12 7.42 17.47 8.41
C PRO A 12 6.77 16.46 7.46
N THR A 13 5.64 16.83 6.88
CA THR A 13 4.88 15.99 5.96
C THR A 13 4.52 16.77 4.70
N VAL A 14 4.65 16.16 3.54
CA VAL A 14 4.27 16.77 2.26
C VAL A 14 3.28 15.87 1.55
N TYR A 15 2.15 16.44 1.13
CA TYR A 15 1.14 15.78 0.31
C TYR A 15 1.23 16.30 -1.12
N THR A 16 1.53 15.42 -2.07
CA THR A 16 1.51 15.73 -3.49
C THR A 16 0.25 15.14 -4.12
N ASN A 17 -0.63 16.02 -4.61
CA ASN A 17 -1.86 15.63 -5.33
C ASN A 17 -1.50 15.08 -6.73
N VAL A 18 -2.44 14.37 -7.36
CA VAL A 18 -2.35 13.88 -8.75
C VAL A 18 -2.08 14.99 -9.76
N LYS A 19 -2.50 16.22 -9.45
CA LYS A 19 -2.25 17.43 -10.26
C LYS A 19 -0.84 18.03 -10.08
N GLY A 20 -0.06 17.51 -9.14
CA GLY A 20 1.28 18.02 -8.82
C GLY A 20 1.32 19.15 -7.78
N GLU A 21 0.16 19.55 -7.22
CA GLU A 21 0.11 20.51 -6.12
C GLU A 21 0.69 19.88 -4.85
N GLU A 22 1.61 20.60 -4.20
CA GLU A 22 2.25 20.18 -2.96
C GLU A 22 1.66 20.95 -1.76
N LEU A 23 1.12 20.20 -0.80
CA LEU A 23 0.65 20.72 0.48
C LEU A 23 1.67 20.39 1.56
N TYR A 24 2.24 21.42 2.17
CA TYR A 24 3.19 21.30 3.27
C TYR A 24 2.42 21.29 4.61
N THR A 25 2.57 20.21 5.37
CA THR A 25 1.94 20.02 6.67
C THR A 25 2.94 19.52 7.70
N ASN A 26 2.57 19.58 8.97
CA ASN A 26 3.41 19.07 10.06
C ASN A 26 2.56 18.14 10.93
N GLN A 27 3.05 16.92 11.12
CA GLN A 27 2.50 16.01 12.12
C GLN A 27 3.27 16.20 13.42
N PHE A 28 2.64 15.92 14.56
CA PHE A 28 3.31 16.03 15.85
C PHE A 28 2.96 14.85 16.75
N SER A 29 3.90 14.48 17.62
CA SER A 29 3.71 13.51 18.69
C SER A 29 4.21 14.11 20.00
N VAL A 30 3.52 13.81 21.11
CA VAL A 30 3.82 14.39 22.41
C VAL A 30 4.07 13.30 23.44
N THR A 31 5.25 13.34 24.07
CA THR A 31 5.58 12.48 25.22
C THR A 31 5.60 13.33 26.49
N LYS A 32 4.93 12.86 27.54
CA LYS A 32 4.77 13.59 28.81
C LYS A 32 5.59 12.90 29.89
N HIS A 33 6.42 13.66 30.59
CA HIS A 33 7.17 13.20 31.75
C HIS A 33 6.78 14.03 32.98
N PHE A 34 6.61 13.34 34.09
CA PHE A 34 6.21 13.93 35.37
C PHE A 34 7.26 13.55 36.41
N LYS A 35 7.77 14.55 37.14
CA LYS A 35 8.72 14.33 38.25
C LYS A 35 8.28 15.13 39.47
N SER A 36 8.41 14.54 40.65
CA SER A 36 8.15 15.21 41.91
C SER A 36 9.47 15.76 42.46
N VAL A 37 9.65 17.07 42.40
CA VAL A 37 10.84 17.74 42.95
C VAL A 37 10.59 18.06 44.42
N GLY A 38 11.42 17.48 45.29
CA GLY A 38 11.43 17.75 46.72
C GLY A 38 12.86 17.95 47.24
N MET A 39 13.03 18.88 48.19
CA MET A 39 14.33 19.23 48.80
C MET A 39 15.05 18.04 49.48
N MET A 40 14.33 16.99 49.88
CA MET A 40 14.90 15.81 50.53
C MET A 40 15.33 14.68 49.58
N SER A 41 14.95 14.73 48.30
CA SER A 41 15.06 13.58 47.40
C SER A 41 16.32 13.61 46.50
N GLY A 42 17.20 14.61 46.64
CA GLY A 42 18.39 14.76 45.78
C GLY A 42 18.08 15.08 44.30
N GLU A 43 16.81 14.99 43.88
CA GLU A 43 16.36 15.36 42.55
C GLU A 43 16.37 16.87 42.39
N THR A 44 17.37 17.36 41.66
CA THR A 44 17.54 18.78 41.35
C THR A 44 16.72 19.12 40.11
N GLY A 45 15.76 20.03 40.24
CA GLY A 45 14.93 20.48 39.12
C GLY A 45 14.13 21.72 39.48
N LEU A 46 13.93 22.62 38.53
CA LEU A 46 13.10 23.80 38.76
C LEU A 46 11.65 23.40 38.47
N PRO A 47 10.72 23.49 39.43
CA PRO A 47 9.39 22.97 39.20
C PRO A 47 8.58 23.94 38.35
N GLY A 48 7.84 23.39 37.40
CA GLY A 48 7.22 24.15 36.33
C GLY A 48 6.79 23.26 35.18
N THR A 49 6.25 23.88 34.14
CA THR A 49 5.86 23.20 32.91
C THR A 49 6.83 23.56 31.79
N PHE A 50 7.47 22.57 31.20
CA PHE A 50 8.45 22.70 30.14
C PHE A 50 7.92 22.09 28.85
N PHE A 51 8.03 22.82 27.75
CA PHE A 51 7.72 22.33 26.40
C PHE A 51 9.00 22.30 25.58
N ILE A 52 9.42 21.12 25.16
CA ILE A 52 10.63 20.89 24.36
C ILE A 52 10.19 20.51 22.96
N TYR A 53 10.51 21.35 21.98
CA TYR A 53 10.18 21.10 20.57
C TYR A 53 11.39 20.54 19.84
N GLU A 54 11.23 19.38 19.22
CA GLU A 54 12.27 18.74 18.41
C GLU A 54 11.72 18.41 17.02
N PHE A 55 12.42 18.83 15.98
CA PHE A 55 12.09 18.43 14.61
C PHE A 55 12.70 17.06 14.31
N SER A 56 11.87 16.17 13.77
CA SER A 56 12.31 14.87 13.29
C SER A 56 13.20 15.04 12.04
N PRO A 57 14.34 14.33 11.96
CA PRO A 57 15.20 14.37 10.78
C PRO A 57 14.58 13.66 9.57
N MET A 58 13.45 12.97 9.75
CA MET A 58 12.71 12.29 8.69
C MET A 58 11.49 13.09 8.27
N MET A 59 11.31 13.26 6.96
CA MET A 59 10.14 13.87 6.32
C MET A 59 9.31 12.80 5.62
N VAL A 60 7.99 12.83 5.81
CA VAL A 60 7.06 11.90 5.15
C VAL A 60 6.49 12.54 3.89
N LYS A 61 6.57 11.84 2.74
CA LYS A 61 6.02 12.32 1.46
C LYS A 61 4.91 11.38 0.98
N TYR A 62 3.68 11.87 0.97
CA TYR A 62 2.54 11.17 0.41
C TYR A 62 2.34 11.60 -1.04
N LYS A 63 2.42 10.67 -1.98
CA LYS A 63 2.14 10.91 -3.40
C LYS A 63 0.87 10.19 -3.80
N GLU A 64 -0.14 10.94 -4.20
CA GLU A 64 -1.35 10.37 -4.75
C GLU A 64 -1.10 9.91 -6.19
N LYS A 65 -1.23 8.60 -6.44
CA LYS A 65 -1.10 8.02 -7.79
C LYS A 65 -2.47 7.57 -8.27
N ARG A 66 -2.95 8.13 -9.38
CA ARG A 66 -4.13 7.61 -10.08
C ARG A 66 -3.76 6.30 -10.77
N ARG A 67 -4.51 5.23 -10.50
CA ARG A 67 -4.44 3.98 -11.28
C ARG A 67 -4.88 4.29 -12.71
N SER A 68 -4.11 3.87 -13.71
CA SER A 68 -4.47 4.14 -15.11
C SER A 68 -5.66 3.27 -15.52
N LEU A 69 -6.65 3.87 -16.19
CA LEU A 69 -7.75 3.12 -16.80
C LEU A 69 -7.25 2.17 -17.89
N PHE A 70 -6.08 2.48 -18.48
CA PHE A 70 -5.40 1.59 -19.43
C PHE A 70 -5.04 0.24 -18.81
N HIS A 71 -4.62 0.20 -17.55
CA HIS A 71 -4.36 -1.08 -16.88
C HIS A 71 -5.62 -1.95 -16.84
N PHE A 72 -6.78 -1.35 -16.57
CA PHE A 72 -8.06 -2.06 -16.60
C PHE A 72 -8.41 -2.53 -18.02
N LEU A 73 -8.25 -1.67 -19.02
CA LEU A 73 -8.54 -2.00 -20.42
C LEU A 73 -7.66 -3.14 -20.95
N THR A 74 -6.35 -3.09 -20.64
CA THR A 74 -5.41 -4.16 -20.99
C THR A 74 -5.77 -5.47 -20.30
N SER A 75 -6.11 -5.44 -19.00
CA SER A 75 -6.58 -6.63 -18.29
C SER A 75 -7.87 -7.21 -18.90
N LEU A 76 -8.82 -6.35 -19.27
CA LEU A 76 -10.08 -6.79 -19.89
C LEU A 76 -9.84 -7.47 -21.25
N CYS A 77 -9.02 -6.85 -22.10
CA CYS A 77 -8.64 -7.42 -23.40
C CYS A 77 -7.94 -8.78 -23.24
N ALA A 78 -7.02 -8.90 -22.27
CA ALA A 78 -6.32 -10.15 -21.98
C ALA A 78 -7.28 -11.29 -21.59
N ILE A 79 -8.29 -10.99 -20.76
CA ILE A 79 -9.29 -11.98 -20.35
C ILE A 79 -10.15 -12.41 -21.55
N ILE A 80 -10.69 -11.45 -22.31
CA ILE A 80 -11.56 -11.76 -23.47
C ILE A 80 -10.80 -12.56 -24.52
N GLY A 81 -9.59 -12.12 -24.89
CA GLY A 81 -8.74 -12.82 -25.85
C GLY A 81 -8.32 -14.22 -25.36
N GLY A 82 -8.03 -14.36 -24.07
CA GLY A 82 -7.72 -15.65 -23.45
C GLY A 82 -8.88 -16.64 -23.55
N VAL A 83 -10.10 -16.21 -23.17
CA VAL A 83 -11.29 -17.07 -23.23
C VAL A 83 -11.58 -17.51 -24.67
N PHE A 84 -11.51 -16.60 -25.63
CA PHE A 84 -11.78 -16.92 -27.04
C PHE A 84 -10.76 -17.91 -27.61
N THR A 85 -9.48 -17.75 -27.26
CA THR A 85 -8.40 -18.65 -27.69
C THR A 85 -8.60 -20.05 -27.09
N VAL A 86 -8.91 -20.14 -25.80
CA VAL A 86 -9.11 -21.42 -25.10
C VAL A 86 -10.35 -22.13 -25.65
N ALA A 87 -11.46 -21.42 -25.88
CA ALA A 87 -12.66 -22.00 -26.47
C ALA A 87 -12.41 -22.56 -27.87
N GLY A 88 -11.72 -21.81 -28.73
CA GLY A 88 -11.36 -22.27 -30.08
C GLY A 88 -10.41 -23.48 -30.07
N LEU A 89 -9.47 -23.52 -29.14
CA LEU A 89 -8.57 -24.67 -28.99
C LEU A 89 -9.32 -25.94 -28.58
N ILE A 90 -10.27 -25.83 -27.65
CA ILE A 90 -11.09 -26.95 -27.19
C ILE A 90 -11.97 -27.46 -28.33
N ASP A 91 -12.65 -26.56 -29.04
CA ASP A 91 -13.52 -26.93 -30.16
C ASP A 91 -12.74 -27.66 -31.27
N ALA A 92 -11.59 -27.11 -31.67
CA ALA A 92 -10.71 -27.74 -32.65
C ALA A 92 -10.21 -29.12 -32.16
N ALA A 93 -9.81 -29.24 -30.89
CA ALA A 93 -9.34 -30.50 -30.32
C ALA A 93 -10.44 -31.58 -30.32
N ILE A 94 -11.68 -31.22 -29.98
CA ILE A 94 -12.83 -32.13 -30.02
C ILE A 94 -13.12 -32.55 -31.45
N TYR A 95 -13.19 -31.61 -32.40
CA TYR A 95 -13.49 -31.90 -33.80
C TYR A 95 -12.44 -32.85 -34.44
N HIS A 96 -11.15 -32.58 -34.19
CA HIS A 96 -10.07 -33.45 -34.68
C HIS A 96 -10.09 -34.83 -34.00
N SER A 97 -10.40 -34.90 -32.70
CA SER A 97 -10.50 -36.16 -31.96
C SER A 97 -11.65 -37.02 -32.49
N VAL A 98 -12.85 -36.47 -32.63
CA VAL A 98 -14.02 -37.18 -33.17
C VAL A 98 -13.76 -37.67 -34.59
N ARG A 99 -13.24 -36.80 -35.47
CA ARG A 99 -12.97 -37.16 -36.88
C ARG A 99 -11.87 -38.22 -37.03
N SER A 100 -10.85 -38.19 -36.17
CA SER A 100 -9.79 -39.20 -36.19
C SER A 100 -10.24 -40.55 -35.65
N ILE A 101 -11.13 -40.58 -34.65
CA ILE A 101 -11.76 -41.79 -34.13
C ILE A 101 -12.70 -42.38 -35.19
N GLN A 102 -13.53 -41.55 -35.83
CA GLN A 102 -14.47 -42.00 -36.86
C GLN A 102 -13.74 -42.58 -38.08
N LYS A 103 -12.66 -41.93 -38.54
CA LYS A 103 -11.77 -42.52 -39.57
C LYS A 103 -11.13 -43.85 -39.14
N LYS A 104 -10.75 -44.00 -37.87
CA LYS A 104 -10.19 -45.26 -37.36
C LYS A 104 -11.23 -46.38 -37.28
N ILE A 105 -12.49 -46.04 -36.99
CA ILE A 105 -13.62 -46.97 -36.98
C ILE A 105 -14.00 -47.39 -38.41
N GLU A 106 -14.05 -46.45 -39.36
CA GLU A 106 -14.36 -46.72 -40.78
C GLU A 106 -13.29 -47.57 -41.48
N LEU A 107 -12.03 -47.47 -41.07
CA LEU A 107 -10.93 -48.30 -41.58
C LEU A 107 -10.90 -49.73 -40.99
N GLY A 108 -11.92 -50.12 -40.21
CA GLY A 108 -12.13 -51.51 -39.76
C GLY A 108 -11.04 -52.07 -38.84
N LYS A 109 -10.19 -51.23 -38.25
CA LYS A 109 -9.09 -51.62 -37.35
C LYS A 109 -9.51 -51.79 -35.88
N VAL A 110 -10.80 -52.02 -35.66
CA VAL A 110 -11.40 -52.39 -34.37
C VAL A 110 -12.22 -53.67 -34.57
N ASN A 111 -11.53 -54.71 -35.04
CA ASN A 111 -11.78 -56.12 -34.81
C ASN A 111 -10.42 -56.82 -34.76
#